data_AF-A0A6L9W1B4-F1
#
_entry.id   AF-A0A6L9W1B4-F1
#
_cell.length_a   1.000
_cell.length_b   1.000
_cell.length_c   1.000
_cell.angle_alpha   90.00
_cell.angle_beta   90.00
_cell.angle_gamma   90.00
#
_symmetry.space_group_name_H-M   'P 1'
#
loop_
_entity.id
_entity.type
_entity.pdbx_description
1 polymer ?
#
loop_
_entity_poly.entity_id
_entity_poly.type
_entity_poly.pdbx_seq_one_letter_code
_entity_poly.pdbx_strand_id
1 'polypeptide(L)'
;MHRSWTHVGRCWTNGEPFLALDSDLLPSWRGMSEQAYEALVPHLAYDLTAVAVGTGTAGLVLTDPEIGDEGWLEVFRADDGSIAVVQVNAGDYRGTLDAALAFPTTDDQEGDVVAVPSGRLAFVSAALDGTGEDGAFLLPESPGPTPVSDELGDDSATDASPLLVVPPGSFRLSVRWRTELYADAAFARWLLIRTD
;
A
#
# COMPACT_ATOMS: atom_id res chain seq x y z
N MET A 1 -19.64 -12.21 -0.58
CA MET A 1 -20.35 -10.95 -0.90
C MET A 1 -19.41 -10.10 -1.73
N HIS A 2 -19.92 -9.35 -2.71
CA HIS A 2 -19.09 -8.44 -3.49
C HIS A 2 -18.86 -7.19 -2.64
N ARG A 3 -17.59 -6.81 -2.42
CA ARG A 3 -17.25 -5.56 -1.73
C ARG A 3 -17.55 -4.38 -2.63
N SER A 4 -18.01 -3.28 -2.05
CA SER A 4 -18.00 -1.99 -2.73
C SER A 4 -16.77 -1.20 -2.30
N TRP A 5 -15.99 -0.73 -3.27
CA TRP A 5 -14.72 -0.05 -3.03
C TRP A 5 -14.85 1.46 -3.26
N THR A 6 -14.23 2.23 -2.37
CA THR A 6 -14.08 3.69 -2.51
C THR A 6 -12.59 3.99 -2.58
N HIS A 7 -12.16 4.75 -3.59
CA HIS A 7 -10.79 5.26 -3.64
C HIS A 7 -10.61 6.28 -2.53
N VAL A 8 -9.52 6.20 -1.76
CA VAL A 8 -9.29 7.03 -0.56
C VAL A 8 -7.94 7.73 -0.57
N GLY A 9 -7.09 7.45 -1.55
CA GLY A 9 -5.79 8.08 -1.69
C GLY A 9 -4.89 7.30 -2.63
N ARG A 10 -3.69 7.86 -2.86
CA ARG A 10 -2.64 7.22 -3.63
C ARG A 10 -1.29 7.69 -3.17
N CYS A 11 -0.25 6.90 -3.43
CA CYS A 11 1.14 7.29 -3.21
C CYS A 11 1.96 6.95 -4.45
N TRP A 12 2.94 7.79 -4.76
CA TRP A 12 3.86 7.57 -5.87
C TRP A 12 5.03 6.70 -5.41
N THR A 13 5.48 5.78 -6.25
CA THR A 13 6.68 4.97 -6.04
C THR A 13 7.61 5.13 -7.23
N ASN A 14 8.92 5.16 -6.99
CA ASN A 14 9.97 4.97 -7.99
C ASN A 14 10.58 3.56 -7.93
N GLY A 15 9.82 2.61 -7.37
CA GLY A 15 10.22 1.21 -7.21
C GLY A 15 10.50 0.83 -5.76
N GLU A 16 10.58 1.79 -4.85
CA GLU A 16 10.68 1.52 -3.42
C GLU A 16 9.39 0.90 -2.84
N PRO A 17 9.51 -0.04 -1.89
CA PRO A 17 8.39 -0.63 -1.19
C PRO A 17 7.77 0.37 -0.19
N PHE A 18 6.52 0.11 0.17
CA PHE A 18 5.77 0.87 1.17
C PHE A 18 5.53 0.06 2.43
N LEU A 19 5.45 0.76 3.56
CA LEU A 19 5.10 0.20 4.86
C LEU A 19 3.67 0.60 5.22
N ALA A 20 2.85 -0.38 5.58
CA ALA A 20 1.54 -0.21 6.20
C ALA A 20 1.66 -0.46 7.70
N LEU A 21 1.52 0.58 8.53
CA LEU A 21 1.75 0.47 9.99
C LEU A 21 0.81 1.36 10.80
N ASP A 22 0.66 1.03 12.07
CA ASP A 22 0.07 1.96 13.04
C ASP A 22 0.88 3.26 13.11
N SER A 23 0.20 4.40 13.07
CA SER A 23 0.86 5.72 13.05
C SER A 23 1.78 5.95 14.25
N ASP A 24 1.51 5.33 15.40
CA ASP A 24 2.32 5.52 16.60
C ASP A 24 3.71 4.85 16.48
N LEU A 25 3.90 3.97 15.49
CA LEU A 25 5.19 3.36 15.18
C LEU A 25 6.08 4.23 14.28
N LEU A 26 5.53 5.27 13.63
CA LEU A 26 6.27 6.13 12.69
C LEU A 26 7.59 6.69 13.25
N PRO A 27 7.68 7.17 14.52
CA PRO A 27 8.94 7.68 15.06
C PRO A 27 10.06 6.64 15.16
N SER A 28 9.71 5.35 15.09
CA SER A 28 10.65 4.22 15.18
C SER A 28 11.17 3.74 13.82
N TRP A 29 10.58 4.21 12.71
CA TRP A 29 11.09 3.92 11.38
C TRP A 29 12.05 5.02 10.92
N ARG A 30 13.30 4.63 10.65
CA ARG A 30 14.41 5.51 10.24
C ARG A 30 14.96 5.06 8.89
N GLY A 31 14.09 5.02 7.88
CA GLY A 31 14.39 4.53 6.53
C GLY A 31 15.62 5.20 5.94
N MET A 32 15.65 6.53 5.99
CA MET A 32 16.72 7.35 5.42
C MET A 32 17.82 7.63 6.43
N SER A 33 17.47 8.16 7.61
CA SER A 33 18.45 8.73 8.54
C SER A 33 19.35 7.68 9.22
N GLU A 34 18.85 6.47 9.44
CA GLU A 34 19.61 5.35 9.98
C GLU A 34 19.82 4.22 8.96
N GLN A 35 19.51 4.46 7.68
CA GLN A 35 19.68 3.49 6.59
C GLN A 35 18.89 2.19 6.82
N ALA A 36 17.77 2.24 7.55
CA ALA A 36 16.92 1.07 7.77
C ALA A 36 16.35 0.52 6.45
N TYR A 37 16.11 1.40 5.47
CA TYR A 37 15.74 1.01 4.12
C TYR A 37 16.84 0.22 3.41
N GLU A 38 18.07 0.75 3.39
CA GLU A 38 19.21 0.09 2.73
C GLU A 38 19.57 -1.24 3.39
N ALA A 39 19.36 -1.36 4.71
CA ALA A 39 19.49 -2.63 5.42
C ALA A 39 18.38 -3.63 5.05
N LEU A 40 17.19 -3.15 4.67
CA LEU A 40 16.05 -3.98 4.23
C LEU A 40 16.23 -4.48 2.79
N VAL A 41 16.78 -3.67 1.88
CA VAL A 41 16.90 -3.98 0.44
C VAL A 41 17.44 -5.40 0.13
N PRO A 42 18.53 -5.89 0.75
CA PRO A 42 19.06 -7.24 0.48
C PRO A 42 18.11 -8.40 0.85
N HIS A 43 17.06 -8.11 1.61
CA HIS A 43 16.09 -9.08 2.12
C HIS A 43 14.74 -9.00 1.43
N LEU A 44 14.53 -8.04 0.51
CA LEU A 44 13.29 -7.90 -0.23
C LEU A 44 13.07 -9.11 -1.14
N ALA A 45 11.97 -9.82 -0.90
CA ALA A 45 11.54 -10.98 -1.64
C ALA A 45 10.02 -11.16 -1.52
N TYR A 46 9.41 -11.91 -2.43
CA TYR A 46 7.95 -12.12 -2.45
C TYR A 46 7.40 -12.89 -1.24
N ASP A 47 8.24 -13.56 -0.45
CA ASP A 47 7.83 -14.20 0.81
C ASP A 47 7.90 -13.26 2.02
N LEU A 48 8.53 -12.09 1.91
CA LEU A 48 8.60 -11.09 2.97
C LEU A 48 7.35 -10.20 2.95
N THR A 49 6.45 -10.39 3.92
CA THR A 49 5.19 -9.65 4.02
C THR A 49 5.14 -8.62 5.13
N ALA A 50 6.14 -8.57 6.00
CA ALA A 50 6.25 -7.58 7.05
C ALA A 50 7.66 -7.39 7.57
N VAL A 51 7.89 -6.28 8.27
CA VAL A 51 9.14 -5.95 8.96
C VAL A 51 8.85 -5.46 10.38
N ALA A 52 9.82 -5.64 11.28
CA ALA A 52 9.74 -5.09 12.62
C ALA A 52 9.97 -3.57 12.59
N VAL A 53 9.12 -2.82 13.31
CA VAL A 53 9.25 -1.36 13.47
C VAL A 53 9.02 -1.00 14.93
N GLY A 54 10.09 -0.62 15.63
CA GLY A 54 10.05 -0.36 17.07
C GLY A 54 9.55 -1.59 17.84
N THR A 55 8.43 -1.43 18.56
CA THR A 55 7.77 -2.50 19.32
C THR A 55 6.68 -3.24 18.54
N GLY A 56 6.45 -2.87 17.27
CA GLY A 56 5.39 -3.40 16.44
C GLY A 56 5.89 -3.92 15.09
N THR A 57 4.95 -4.05 14.17
CA THR A 57 5.15 -4.66 12.85
C THR A 57 4.50 -3.77 11.80
N ALA A 58 5.21 -3.55 10.70
CA ALA A 58 4.68 -2.93 9.50
C ALA A 58 4.47 -4.00 8.43
N GLY A 59 3.30 -4.02 7.79
CA GLY A 59 3.07 -4.81 6.60
C GLY A 59 3.83 -4.22 5.42
N LEU A 60 4.37 -5.07 4.55
CA LEU A 60 5.17 -4.67 3.40
C LEU A 60 4.33 -4.70 2.12
N VAL A 61 4.30 -3.57 1.42
CA VAL A 61 3.78 -3.42 0.06
C VAL A 61 4.98 -3.34 -0.88
N LEU A 62 5.37 -4.48 -1.45
CA LEU A 62 6.53 -4.59 -2.32
C LEU A 62 6.12 -4.41 -3.78
N THR A 63 6.45 -3.27 -4.36
CA THR A 63 6.15 -2.95 -5.77
C THR A 63 6.75 -3.98 -6.73
N ASP A 64 6.04 -4.23 -7.83
CA ASP A 64 6.48 -5.15 -8.87
C ASP A 64 6.97 -4.36 -10.09
N PRO A 65 8.28 -4.42 -10.43
CA PRO A 65 8.85 -3.68 -11.54
C PRO A 65 8.37 -4.16 -12.91
N GLU A 66 7.81 -5.38 -13.02
CA GLU A 66 7.19 -5.86 -14.25
C GLU A 66 5.78 -5.30 -14.47
N ILE A 67 5.17 -4.71 -13.44
CA ILE A 67 3.96 -3.90 -13.57
C ILE A 67 4.38 -2.47 -13.88
N GLY A 68 5.24 -1.88 -13.07
CA GLY A 68 5.80 -0.56 -13.33
C GLY A 68 6.96 -0.32 -12.38
N ASP A 69 8.06 0.20 -12.92
CA ASP A 69 9.21 0.66 -12.13
C ASP A 69 8.88 1.94 -11.37
N GLU A 70 8.10 2.83 -11.98
CA GLU A 70 7.49 4.00 -11.34
C GLU A 70 5.98 4.03 -11.55
N GLY A 71 5.25 4.65 -10.63
CA GLY A 71 3.82 4.84 -10.80
C GLY A 71 3.04 5.04 -9.51
N TRP A 72 1.71 5.00 -9.64
CA TRP A 72 0.80 5.12 -8.51
C TRP A 72 0.49 3.78 -7.87
N LEU A 73 0.54 3.77 -6.55
CA LEU A 73 -0.13 2.80 -5.70
C LEU A 73 -1.47 3.39 -5.28
N GLU A 74 -2.54 2.82 -5.80
CA GLU A 74 -3.90 3.29 -5.57
C GLU A 74 -4.50 2.62 -4.31
N VAL A 75 -5.01 3.41 -3.38
CA VAL A 75 -5.52 2.94 -2.09
C VAL A 75 -7.04 3.03 -2.05
N PHE A 76 -7.67 1.92 -1.71
CA PHE A 76 -9.12 1.76 -1.65
C PHE A 76 -9.58 1.23 -0.30
N ARG A 77 -10.76 1.68 0.13
CA ARG A 77 -11.47 1.17 1.31
C ARG A 77 -12.75 0.47 0.89
N ALA A 78 -12.97 -0.73 1.41
CA ALA A 78 -14.23 -1.45 1.27
C ALA A 78 -15.25 -1.05 2.34
N ASP A 79 -16.53 -1.34 2.07
CA ASP A 79 -17.65 -1.18 2.99
C ASP A 79 -17.52 -2.03 4.28
N ASP A 80 -16.80 -3.16 4.21
CA ASP A 80 -16.49 -4.00 5.37
C ASP A 80 -15.26 -3.52 6.19
N GLY A 81 -14.64 -2.41 5.76
CA GLY A 81 -13.46 -1.84 6.39
C GLY A 81 -12.13 -2.44 5.95
N SER A 82 -12.13 -3.40 5.01
CA SER A 82 -10.89 -3.87 4.37
C SER A 82 -10.25 -2.75 3.55
N ILE A 83 -8.93 -2.81 3.39
CA ILE A 83 -8.17 -1.82 2.62
C ILE A 83 -7.39 -2.55 1.54
N ALA A 84 -7.45 -2.07 0.31
CA ALA A 84 -6.66 -2.57 -0.80
C ALA A 84 -5.66 -1.50 -1.26
N VAL A 85 -4.41 -1.90 -1.46
CA VAL A 85 -3.42 -1.14 -2.23
C VAL A 85 -3.24 -1.87 -3.55
N VAL A 86 -3.34 -1.16 -4.67
CA VAL A 86 -3.31 -1.75 -6.01
C VAL A 86 -2.27 -1.03 -6.85
N GLN A 87 -1.36 -1.80 -7.44
CA GLN A 87 -0.46 -1.35 -8.50
C GLN A 87 -1.00 -1.88 -9.81
N VAL A 88 -1.12 -1.04 -10.84
CA VAL A 88 -1.60 -1.45 -12.17
C VAL A 88 -0.74 -0.83 -13.26
N ASN A 89 -0.68 -1.52 -14.40
CA ASN A 89 -0.21 -0.95 -15.66
C ASN A 89 -1.14 -1.45 -16.76
N ALA A 90 -1.82 -0.49 -17.41
CA ALA A 90 -2.77 -0.76 -18.48
C ALA A 90 -3.17 0.53 -19.19
N GLY A 91 -3.53 0.43 -20.48
CA GLY A 91 -4.17 1.53 -21.20
C GLY A 91 -5.57 1.88 -20.69
N ASP A 92 -6.34 0.90 -20.22
CA ASP A 92 -7.60 1.12 -19.49
C ASP A 92 -7.35 1.07 -17.98
N TYR A 93 -6.83 2.18 -17.43
CA TYR A 93 -6.42 2.27 -16.04
C TYR A 93 -7.57 1.98 -15.07
N ARG A 94 -8.73 2.63 -15.28
CA ARG A 94 -9.90 2.44 -14.42
C ARG A 94 -10.45 1.02 -14.50
N GLY A 95 -10.64 0.49 -15.72
CA GLY A 95 -11.15 -0.86 -15.91
C GLY A 95 -10.25 -1.91 -15.27
N THR A 96 -8.93 -1.70 -15.30
CA THR A 96 -7.93 -2.57 -14.68
C THR A 96 -8.00 -2.51 -13.16
N LEU A 97 -8.14 -1.31 -12.56
CA LEU A 97 -8.36 -1.16 -11.12
C LEU A 97 -9.64 -1.86 -10.65
N ASP A 98 -10.74 -1.64 -11.35
CA ASP A 98 -12.03 -2.26 -11.03
C ASP A 98 -11.94 -3.80 -11.13
N ALA A 99 -11.23 -4.33 -12.14
CA ALA A 99 -10.97 -5.75 -12.29
C ALA A 99 -10.06 -6.32 -11.20
N ALA A 100 -8.99 -5.63 -10.81
CA ALA A 100 -8.08 -6.01 -9.73
C ALA A 100 -8.81 -6.09 -8.37
N LEU A 101 -9.73 -5.16 -8.12
CA LEU A 101 -10.55 -5.12 -6.89
C LEU A 101 -11.63 -6.21 -6.86
N ALA A 102 -12.12 -6.64 -8.02
CA ALA A 102 -13.06 -7.75 -8.16
C ALA A 102 -12.37 -9.13 -8.22
N PHE A 103 -11.05 -9.17 -8.44
CA PHE A 103 -10.32 -10.41 -8.64
C PHE A 103 -10.41 -11.32 -7.40
N PRO A 104 -10.63 -12.65 -7.56
CA PRO A 104 -10.74 -13.58 -6.43
C PRO A 104 -9.52 -13.54 -5.49
N THR A 105 -9.75 -13.80 -4.20
CA THR A 105 -8.69 -13.86 -3.18
C THR A 105 -8.29 -15.30 -2.83
N THR A 106 -8.76 -16.31 -3.58
CA THR A 106 -8.63 -17.73 -3.22
C THR A 106 -7.20 -18.24 -3.21
N ASP A 107 -6.35 -17.66 -4.05
CA ASP A 107 -4.94 -18.07 -4.23
C ASP A 107 -3.99 -16.92 -3.87
N ASP A 108 -4.46 -15.95 -3.08
CA ASP A 108 -3.61 -14.90 -2.57
C ASP A 108 -2.65 -15.52 -1.55
N GLN A 109 -1.41 -15.02 -1.52
CA GLN A 109 -0.47 -15.35 -0.47
C GLN A 109 -0.98 -14.77 0.85
N GLU A 110 -1.14 -15.62 1.85
CA GLU A 110 -1.37 -15.18 3.21
C GLU A 110 -0.10 -14.50 3.74
N GLY A 111 -0.24 -13.25 4.19
CA GLY A 111 0.84 -12.48 4.80
C GLY A 111 0.63 -12.26 6.30
N ASP A 112 1.55 -11.50 6.88
CA ASP A 112 1.57 -11.18 8.30
C ASP A 112 0.37 -10.33 8.76
N VAL A 113 0.19 -10.28 10.09
CA VAL A 113 -0.81 -9.45 10.74
C VAL A 113 -0.21 -8.10 11.13
N VAL A 114 -0.89 -7.03 10.74
CA VAL A 114 -0.59 -5.64 11.14
C VAL A 114 -1.56 -5.22 12.22
N ALA A 115 -1.04 -4.92 13.41
CA ALA A 115 -1.83 -4.37 14.51
C ALA A 115 -1.93 -2.85 14.36
N VAL A 116 -3.15 -2.30 14.46
CA VAL A 116 -3.43 -0.87 14.37
C VAL A 116 -4.26 -0.42 15.59
N PRO A 117 -3.70 -0.50 16.81
CA PRO A 117 -4.44 -0.17 18.04
C PRO A 117 -4.81 1.30 18.15
N SER A 118 -4.12 2.22 17.47
CA SER A 118 -4.45 3.65 17.47
C SER A 118 -5.69 3.97 16.61
N GLY A 119 -6.08 3.05 15.72
CA GLY A 119 -7.08 3.32 14.68
C GLY A 119 -6.57 4.25 13.57
N ARG A 120 -5.26 4.42 13.44
CA ARG A 120 -4.63 5.23 12.39
C ARG A 120 -3.62 4.39 11.63
N LEU A 121 -3.97 3.98 10.41
CA LEU A 121 -3.09 3.22 9.52
C LEU A 121 -2.39 4.19 8.57
N ALA A 122 -1.07 4.28 8.69
CA ALA A 122 -0.22 5.06 7.80
C ALA A 122 0.35 4.16 6.69
N PHE A 123 0.38 4.70 5.48
CA PHE A 123 1.20 4.18 4.39
C PHE A 123 2.37 5.12 4.19
N VAL A 124 3.59 4.62 4.21
CA VAL A 124 4.80 5.43 3.99
C VAL A 124 5.77 4.70 3.10
N SER A 125 6.48 5.42 2.23
CA SER A 125 7.62 4.84 1.52
C SER A 125 8.65 4.35 2.54
N ALA A 126 9.13 3.11 2.36
CA ALA A 126 10.15 2.54 3.24
C ALA A 126 11.46 3.34 3.19
N ALA A 127 11.72 4.04 2.08
CA ALA A 127 12.92 4.86 1.89
C ALA A 127 12.94 6.13 2.75
N LEU A 128 11.79 6.60 3.24
CA LEU A 128 11.67 7.80 4.07
C LEU A 128 11.75 7.47 5.57
N ASP A 129 12.07 8.46 6.39
CA ASP A 129 11.83 8.36 7.82
C ASP A 129 10.31 8.39 8.09
N GLY A 130 9.84 7.78 9.17
CA GLY A 130 8.43 7.88 9.53
C GLY A 130 8.05 9.28 10.04
N THR A 131 9.00 10.02 10.61
CA THR A 131 8.81 11.39 11.13
C THR A 131 10.10 12.20 11.07
N GLY A 132 9.99 13.53 11.03
CA GLY A 132 11.14 14.44 11.08
C GLY A 132 11.28 15.25 9.80
N GLU A 133 12.47 15.82 9.57
CA GLU A 133 12.81 16.59 8.36
C GLU A 133 12.80 15.70 7.11
N ASP A 134 13.31 14.48 7.23
CA ASP A 134 13.29 13.45 6.18
C ASP A 134 12.02 12.55 6.26
N GLY A 135 11.02 13.01 7.00
CA GLY A 135 9.82 12.25 7.31
C GLY A 135 8.82 12.19 6.16
N ALA A 136 8.11 11.06 6.02
CA ALA A 136 7.01 10.94 5.09
C ALA A 136 5.92 12.00 5.34
N PHE A 137 5.49 12.69 4.27
CA PHE A 137 4.40 13.65 4.35
C PHE A 137 3.06 12.92 4.25
N LEU A 138 2.27 12.95 5.33
CA LEU A 138 1.00 12.24 5.41
C LEU A 138 -0.19 13.18 5.21
N LEU A 139 -1.11 12.78 4.34
CA LEU A 139 -2.38 13.47 4.13
C LEU A 139 -3.55 12.64 4.69
N PRO A 140 -4.59 13.28 5.23
CA PRO A 140 -5.84 12.59 5.52
C PRO A 140 -6.40 11.91 4.26
N GLU A 141 -7.09 10.80 4.46
CA GLU A 141 -7.79 10.15 3.35
C GLU A 141 -8.77 11.10 2.63
N SER A 142 -8.82 10.99 1.31
CA SER A 142 -9.64 11.83 0.44
C SER A 142 -10.52 10.95 -0.44
N PRO A 143 -11.73 10.59 0.03
CA PRO A 143 -12.64 9.74 -0.71
C PRO A 143 -13.01 10.34 -2.08
N GLY A 144 -12.88 9.55 -3.13
CA GLY A 144 -13.09 10.00 -4.50
C GLY A 144 -13.52 8.88 -5.46
N PRO A 145 -13.80 9.24 -6.73
CA PRO A 145 -14.01 8.24 -7.77
C PRO A 145 -12.71 7.45 -8.02
N THR A 146 -12.84 6.20 -8.48
CA THR A 146 -11.70 5.45 -9.03
C THR A 146 -11.00 6.30 -10.10
N PRO A 147 -9.66 6.48 -10.02
CA PRO A 147 -8.92 7.25 -11.01
C PRO A 147 -9.05 6.66 -12.41
N VAL A 148 -8.92 7.53 -13.41
CA VAL A 148 -9.03 7.18 -14.84
C VAL A 148 -7.69 7.15 -15.56
N SER A 149 -6.62 7.63 -14.92
CA SER A 149 -5.26 7.63 -15.47
C SER A 149 -4.20 7.54 -14.35
N ASP A 150 -3.02 7.07 -14.74
CA ASP A 150 -1.77 7.08 -14.00
C ASP A 150 -0.94 8.35 -14.24
N GLU A 151 -1.32 9.19 -15.21
CA GLU A 151 -0.59 10.43 -15.52
C GLU A 151 -0.37 11.31 -14.27
N LEU A 152 0.86 11.81 -14.12
CA LEU A 152 1.22 12.81 -13.13
C LEU A 152 0.53 14.13 -13.47
N GLY A 153 -0.43 14.54 -12.63
CA GLY A 153 -1.12 15.82 -12.80
C GLY A 153 -0.37 17.01 -12.18
N ASP A 154 0.18 16.82 -10.98
CA ASP A 154 0.89 17.82 -10.18
C ASP A 154 2.02 17.11 -9.41
N ASP A 155 3.26 17.58 -9.58
CA ASP A 155 4.45 16.98 -8.96
C ASP A 155 4.38 17.01 -7.42
N SER A 156 3.64 17.94 -6.81
CA SER A 156 3.50 17.99 -5.34
C SER A 156 2.69 16.82 -4.76
N ALA A 157 1.96 16.07 -5.59
CA ALA A 157 1.18 14.92 -5.15
C ALA A 157 2.03 13.66 -4.94
N THR A 158 3.27 13.61 -5.46
CA THR A 158 4.14 12.42 -5.35
C THR A 158 4.73 12.26 -3.95
N ASP A 159 4.87 13.37 -3.22
CA ASP A 159 5.52 13.37 -1.90
C ASP A 159 4.57 12.94 -0.77
N ALA A 160 3.27 12.86 -1.05
CA ALA A 160 2.25 12.58 -0.06
C ALA A 160 1.85 11.11 -0.03
N SER A 161 1.54 10.60 1.17
CA SER A 161 0.95 9.28 1.36
C SER A 161 -0.28 9.33 2.28
N PRO A 162 -1.26 8.42 2.10
CA PRO A 162 -2.50 8.47 2.87
C PRO A 162 -2.32 8.00 4.31
N LEU A 163 -2.96 8.73 5.24
CA LEU A 163 -3.23 8.34 6.62
C LEU A 163 -4.71 8.01 6.77
N LEU A 164 -5.02 6.74 6.98
CA LEU A 164 -6.40 6.24 7.05
C LEU A 164 -6.87 6.15 8.50
N VAL A 165 -8.10 6.59 8.77
CA VAL A 165 -8.77 6.37 10.06
C VAL A 165 -9.55 5.06 10.00
N VAL A 166 -9.12 4.06 10.75
CA VAL A 166 -9.69 2.71 10.77
C VAL A 166 -10.20 2.36 12.18
N PRO A 167 -11.15 1.43 12.32
CA PRO A 167 -11.45 0.88 13.62
C PRO A 167 -10.18 0.27 14.24
N PRO A 168 -9.87 0.55 15.52
CA PRO A 168 -8.75 -0.10 16.20
C PRO A 168 -8.87 -1.62 16.13
N GLY A 169 -7.77 -2.30 15.80
CA GLY A 169 -7.81 -3.75 15.63
C GLY A 169 -6.57 -4.32 14.94
N SER A 170 -6.76 -5.41 14.21
CA SER A 170 -5.70 -6.10 13.48
C SER A 170 -6.16 -6.46 12.08
N PHE A 171 -5.23 -6.34 11.13
CA PHE A 171 -5.45 -6.63 9.73
C PHE A 171 -4.49 -7.72 9.28
N ARG A 172 -5.00 -8.77 8.64
CA ARG A 172 -4.19 -9.75 7.94
C ARG A 172 -3.92 -9.28 6.54
N LEU A 173 -2.66 -9.30 6.13
CA LEU A 173 -2.27 -9.05 4.77
C LEU A 173 -2.59 -10.27 3.88
N SER A 174 -3.13 -10.01 2.70
CA SER A 174 -3.39 -10.98 1.64
C SER A 174 -2.81 -10.40 0.36
N VAL A 175 -1.82 -11.08 -0.22
CA VAL A 175 -1.05 -10.54 -1.35
C VAL A 175 -1.35 -11.30 -2.62
N ARG A 176 -1.75 -10.56 -3.65
CA ARG A 176 -1.78 -11.02 -5.03
C ARG A 176 -0.62 -10.35 -5.76
N TRP A 177 0.41 -11.12 -6.05
CA TRP A 177 1.51 -10.68 -6.91
C TRP A 177 1.04 -10.50 -8.35
N ARG A 178 1.96 -10.08 -9.24
CA ARG A 178 1.67 -9.79 -10.65
C ARG A 178 0.73 -10.82 -11.27
N THR A 179 -0.42 -10.32 -11.69
CA THR A 179 -1.49 -11.09 -12.29
C THR A 179 -1.93 -10.41 -13.57
N GLU A 180 -1.83 -11.15 -14.68
CA GLU A 180 -2.29 -10.72 -15.99
C GLU A 180 -3.82 -10.90 -16.08
N LEU A 181 -4.51 -9.86 -16.53
CA LEU A 181 -5.96 -9.87 -16.72
C LEU A 181 -6.33 -10.10 -18.19
N TYR A 182 -5.76 -9.29 -19.07
CA TYR A 182 -5.87 -9.36 -20.53
C TYR A 182 -4.58 -8.78 -21.16
N ALA A 183 -4.50 -8.76 -22.50
CA ALA A 183 -3.24 -8.72 -23.25
C ALA A 183 -2.17 -7.73 -22.77
N ASP A 184 -2.56 -6.54 -22.30
CA ASP A 184 -1.69 -5.45 -21.87
C ASP A 184 -2.02 -4.91 -20.46
N ALA A 185 -2.80 -5.66 -19.67
CA ALA A 185 -3.20 -5.24 -18.33
C ALA A 185 -2.74 -6.24 -17.26
N ALA A 186 -1.93 -5.74 -16.33
CA ALA A 186 -1.50 -6.48 -15.16
C ALA A 186 -1.71 -5.67 -13.88
N PHE A 187 -1.87 -6.38 -12.77
CA PHE A 187 -1.95 -5.76 -11.45
C PHE A 187 -1.23 -6.58 -10.39
N ALA A 188 -0.90 -5.91 -9.29
CA ALA A 188 -0.58 -6.51 -8.00
C ALA A 188 -1.47 -5.84 -6.94
N ARG A 189 -1.85 -6.60 -5.91
CA ARG A 189 -2.78 -6.15 -4.88
C ARG A 189 -2.35 -6.63 -3.51
N TRP A 190 -2.34 -5.69 -2.56
CA TRP A 190 -2.16 -5.94 -1.14
C TRP A 190 -3.46 -5.63 -0.43
N LEU A 191 -4.07 -6.64 0.17
CA LEU A 191 -5.36 -6.53 0.83
C LEU A 191 -5.17 -6.70 2.35
N LEU A 192 -5.48 -5.66 3.12
CA LEU A 192 -5.55 -5.68 4.57
C LEU A 192 -6.98 -6.01 5.00
N ILE A 193 -7.19 -7.23 5.51
CA ILE A 193 -8.51 -7.74 5.93
C ILE A 193 -8.56 -7.76 7.44
N ARG A 194 -9.61 -7.20 8.04
CA ARG A 194 -9.80 -7.28 9.50
C ARG A 194 -9.91 -8.73 9.98
N THR A 195 -9.33 -9.00 11.16
CA THR A 195 -9.33 -10.33 11.77
C THR A 195 -10.12 -10.42 13.07
N ASP A 196 -10.72 -9.31 13.52
CA ASP A 196 -11.39 -9.14 14.81
C ASP A 196 -12.91 -8.97 14.72
#